data_AF-A0A1T0CLU6-F1
#
_entry.id   AF-A0A1T0CLU6-F1
#
_cell.length_a   1.000
_cell.length_b   1.000
_cell.length_c   1.000
_cell.angle_alpha   90.00
_cell.angle_beta   90.00
_cell.angle_gamma   90.00
#
_symmetry.space_group_name_H-M   'P 1'
#
loop_
_entity.id
_entity.type
_entity.pdbx_description
1 polymer ?
#
loop_
_entity_poly.entity_id
_entity_poly.type
_entity_poly.pdbx_seq_one_letter_code
_entity_poly.pdbx_strand_id
1 'polypeptide(L)'
;MYEWMWLIGLCLLLLMLFLLALLKPRLHKPAAKPSKKLIKQTANIDSQKLKTQLAGHLSNYTIEAKSNRLLISQDGSQIAIITLDDHAVMRERLLDGVLILSVPTRFGSSQLAQISDQVCRHAAKLGLSDQI
;
A
#
# COMPACT_ATOMS: atom_id res chain seq x y z
N MET A 1 -49.65 42.67 -1.84
CA MET A 1 -48.35 42.90 -1.14
C MET A 1 -47.67 41.62 -0.66
N TYR A 2 -48.38 40.50 -0.45
CA TYR A 2 -47.79 39.24 0.05
C TYR A 2 -47.14 38.33 -1.01
N GLU A 3 -47.44 38.52 -2.31
CA GLU A 3 -46.97 37.62 -3.37
C GLU A 3 -45.44 37.65 -3.58
N TRP A 4 -44.80 38.77 -3.24
CA TRP A 4 -43.34 38.94 -3.36
C TRP A 4 -42.58 38.51 -2.10
N MET A 5 -43.27 38.26 -0.98
CA MET A 5 -42.63 37.89 0.29
C MET A 5 -42.04 36.48 0.24
N TRP A 6 -42.64 35.59 -0.54
CA TRP A 6 -42.14 34.24 -0.72
C TRP A 6 -40.81 34.20 -1.49
N LEU A 7 -40.63 35.10 -2.47
CA LEU A 7 -39.37 35.27 -3.22
C LEU A 7 -38.22 35.72 -2.31
N ILE A 8 -38.51 36.57 -1.32
CA ILE A 8 -37.52 37.03 -0.35
C ILE A 8 -37.07 35.88 0.55
N GLY A 9 -38.02 35.05 1.02
CA GLY A 9 -37.72 33.84 1.79
C GLY A 9 -36.89 32.83 1.00
N LEU A 10 -37.24 32.61 -0.27
CA LEU A 10 -36.48 31.72 -1.16
C LEU A 10 -35.06 32.22 -1.41
N CYS A 11 -34.88 33.53 -1.61
CA CYS A 11 -33.58 34.14 -1.81
C CYS A 11 -32.67 34.00 -0.58
N LEU A 12 -33.22 34.24 0.63
CA LEU A 12 -32.51 34.05 1.89
C LEU A 12 -32.08 32.59 2.10
N LEU A 13 -32.95 31.64 1.77
CA LEU A 13 -32.65 30.21 1.87
C LEU A 13 -31.46 29.81 0.97
N LEU A 14 -31.47 30.26 -0.29
CA LEU A 14 -30.40 29.98 -1.25
C LEU A 14 -29.06 30.59 -0.80
N LEU A 15 -29.09 31.82 -0.27
CA LEU A 15 -27.90 32.50 0.24
C LEU A 15 -27.30 31.76 1.45
N MET A 16 -28.15 31.26 2.34
CA MET A 16 -27.73 30.48 3.51
C MET A 16 -27.10 29.14 3.11
N LEU A 17 -27.71 28.43 2.15
CA LEU A 17 -27.14 27.20 1.57
C LEU A 17 -25.81 27.45 0.87
N PHE A 18 -25.70 28.55 0.12
CA PHE A 18 -24.45 28.95 -0.54
C PHE A 18 -23.34 29.28 0.46
N LEU A 19 -23.66 30.00 1.54
CA LEU A 19 -22.73 30.26 2.64
C LEU A 19 -22.30 28.96 3.34
N LEU A 20 -23.21 28.02 3.56
CA LEU A 20 -22.88 26.70 4.10
C LEU A 20 -21.95 25.90 3.18
N ALA A 21 -22.17 25.97 1.86
CA ALA A 21 -21.31 25.32 0.88
C ALA A 21 -19.91 25.97 0.81
N LEU A 22 -19.82 27.29 1.01
CA LEU A 22 -18.55 28.02 1.12
C LEU A 22 -17.83 27.76 2.45
N LEU A 23 -18.58 27.49 3.52
CA LEU A 23 -18.06 26.89 4.74
C LEU A 23 -17.68 25.43 4.44
N LYS A 24 -16.57 25.26 3.69
CA LYS A 24 -15.82 24.02 3.69
C LYS A 24 -15.69 23.61 5.16
N PRO A 25 -16.23 22.46 5.58
CA PRO A 25 -15.89 21.95 6.89
C PRO A 25 -14.36 21.89 6.89
N ARG A 26 -13.73 22.61 7.82
CA ARG A 26 -12.36 22.30 8.20
C ARG A 26 -12.42 20.92 8.84
N LEU A 27 -12.58 19.92 7.98
CA LEU A 27 -12.44 18.52 8.28
C LEU A 27 -11.09 18.45 8.97
N HIS A 28 -11.14 18.05 10.23
CA HIS A 28 -10.01 17.86 11.11
C HIS A 28 -8.77 17.51 10.29
N LYS A 29 -7.74 18.36 10.32
CA LYS A 29 -6.40 17.90 9.97
C LYS A 29 -6.13 16.73 10.92
N PRO A 30 -5.99 15.47 10.46
CA PRO A 30 -5.44 14.46 11.33
C PRO A 30 -4.05 14.94 11.73
N ALA A 31 -3.75 14.69 13.01
CA ALA A 31 -2.52 15.05 13.68
C ALA A 31 -1.28 14.82 12.80
N ALA A 32 -0.29 15.70 13.01
CA ALA A 32 1.07 15.67 12.49
C ALA A 32 1.44 14.39 11.71
N LYS A 33 1.51 14.51 10.38
CA LYS A 33 2.20 13.52 9.56
C LYS A 33 3.61 13.35 10.13
N PRO A 34 4.07 12.13 10.47
CA PRO A 34 5.47 11.94 10.76
C PRO A 34 6.24 12.44 9.54
N SER A 35 7.31 13.20 9.80
CA SER A 35 8.15 13.81 8.77
C SER A 35 8.39 12.79 7.66
N LYS A 36 7.95 13.09 6.43
CA LYS A 36 8.10 12.20 5.25
C LYS A 36 9.52 11.68 5.07
N LYS A 37 10.52 12.39 5.62
CA LYS A 37 11.93 12.01 5.63
C LYS A 37 12.21 10.83 6.57
N LEU A 38 11.60 10.84 7.77
CA LEU A 38 11.72 9.76 8.76
C LEU A 38 11.00 8.49 8.30
N ILE A 39 9.76 8.60 7.78
CA ILE A 39 9.00 7.46 7.26
C ILE A 39 9.76 6.79 6.09
N LYS A 40 10.33 7.59 5.17
CA LYS A 40 11.14 7.06 4.07
C LYS A 40 12.41 6.36 4.56
N GLN A 41 13.04 6.87 5.63
CA GLN A 41 14.27 6.28 6.17
C GLN A 41 13.98 4.97 6.91
N THR A 42 12.94 4.92 7.73
CA THR A 42 12.52 3.71 8.45
C THR A 42 12.02 2.64 7.47
N ALA A 43 11.15 2.99 6.51
CA ALA A 43 10.70 2.04 5.48
C ALA A 43 11.85 1.48 4.63
N ASN A 44 12.88 2.29 4.35
CA ASN A 44 14.07 1.81 3.65
C ASN A 44 14.84 0.78 4.49
N ILE A 45 15.03 1.03 5.79
CA ILE A 45 15.69 0.10 6.71
C ILE A 45 14.92 -1.22 6.82
N ASP A 46 13.59 -1.16 6.96
CA ASP A 46 12.76 -2.35 7.10
C ASP A 46 12.70 -3.16 5.80
N SER A 47 12.67 -2.48 4.64
CA SER A 47 12.75 -3.14 3.32
C SER A 47 14.11 -3.80 3.06
N GLN A 48 15.21 -3.18 3.52
CA GLN A 48 16.55 -3.74 3.43
C GLN A 48 16.67 -4.98 4.34
N LYS A 49 16.14 -4.92 5.56
CA LYS A 49 16.11 -6.05 6.47
C LYS A 49 15.32 -7.22 5.90
N LEU A 50 14.12 -6.96 5.37
CA LEU A 50 13.30 -7.98 4.72
C LEU A 50 14.03 -8.58 3.51
N LYS A 51 14.74 -7.77 2.72
CA LYS A 51 15.57 -8.25 1.60
C LYS A 51 16.62 -9.24 2.07
N THR A 52 17.42 -8.87 3.08
CA THR A 52 18.49 -9.74 3.60
C THR A 52 17.94 -11.05 4.13
N GLN A 53 16.79 -11.01 4.79
CA GLN A 53 16.13 -12.20 5.32
C GLN A 53 15.53 -13.08 4.21
N LEU A 54 14.87 -12.50 3.21
CA LEU A 54 14.36 -13.26 2.06
C LEU A 54 15.46 -13.81 1.16
N ALA A 55 16.58 -13.10 1.02
CA ALA A 55 17.70 -13.54 0.18
C ALA A 55 18.26 -14.90 0.62
N GLY A 56 18.17 -15.24 1.91
CA GLY A 56 18.55 -16.57 2.42
C GLY A 56 17.56 -17.68 2.04
N HIS A 57 16.30 -17.36 1.74
CA HIS A 57 15.26 -18.33 1.37
C HIS A 57 15.01 -18.39 -0.15
N LEU A 58 15.38 -17.36 -0.89
CA LEU A 58 15.08 -17.17 -2.30
C LEU A 58 16.38 -16.93 -3.09
N SER A 59 17.32 -17.87 -3.02
CA SER A 59 18.65 -17.75 -3.66
C SER A 59 18.61 -17.64 -5.17
N ASN A 60 17.59 -18.23 -5.81
CA ASN A 60 17.43 -18.25 -7.27
C ASN A 60 16.65 -17.04 -7.80
N TYR A 61 16.26 -16.11 -6.91
CA TYR A 61 15.43 -14.97 -7.26
C TYR A 61 16.21 -13.67 -7.08
N THR A 62 16.04 -12.75 -8.02
CA THR A 62 16.57 -11.39 -7.91
C THR A 62 15.63 -10.55 -7.05
N ILE A 63 16.14 -10.03 -5.93
CA ILE A 63 15.38 -9.21 -4.99
C ILE A 63 15.89 -7.77 -4.98
N GLU A 64 15.05 -6.86 -5.46
CA GLU A 64 15.31 -5.43 -5.48
C GLU A 64 14.48 -4.70 -4.42
N ALA A 65 15.14 -4.03 -3.49
CA ALA A 65 14.46 -3.19 -2.51
C ALA A 65 14.24 -1.78 -3.07
N LYS A 66 13.00 -1.31 -3.07
CA LYS A 66 12.59 0.01 -3.57
C LYS A 66 11.69 0.71 -2.56
N SER A 67 12.28 1.60 -1.76
CA SER A 67 11.63 2.46 -0.74
C SER A 67 10.74 1.76 0.29
N ASN A 68 9.60 1.21 -0.12
CA ASN A 68 8.63 0.52 0.72
C ASN A 68 8.09 -0.78 0.09
N ARG A 69 8.76 -1.26 -0.97
CA ARG A 69 8.41 -2.50 -1.65
C ARG A 69 9.66 -3.26 -2.06
N LEU A 70 9.58 -4.57 -2.10
CA LEU A 70 10.56 -5.44 -2.72
C LEU A 70 9.97 -5.97 -4.02
N LEU A 71 10.77 -5.91 -5.08
CA LEU A 71 10.46 -6.53 -6.35
C LEU A 71 11.23 -7.85 -6.38
N ILE A 72 10.51 -8.93 -6.68
CA ILE A 72 11.09 -10.26 -6.84
C ILE A 72 10.92 -10.64 -8.30
N SER A 73 12.04 -10.95 -8.93
CA SER A 73 12.11 -11.36 -10.31
C SER A 73 12.88 -12.67 -10.44
N GLN A 74 12.53 -13.47 -11.44
CA GLN A 74 13.22 -14.70 -11.82
C GLN A 74 13.44 -14.66 -13.34
N ASP A 75 14.68 -14.89 -13.79
CA ASP A 75 15.04 -14.91 -15.22
C ASP A 75 14.57 -13.67 -16.02
N GLY A 76 14.65 -12.48 -15.38
CA GLY A 76 14.23 -11.21 -15.97
C GLY A 76 12.71 -10.94 -15.95
N SER A 77 11.90 -11.92 -15.53
CA SER A 77 10.45 -11.77 -15.37
C SER A 77 10.09 -11.43 -13.93
N GLN A 78 9.24 -10.41 -13.75
CA GLN A 78 8.77 -10.03 -12.43
C GLN A 78 7.69 -11.02 -11.95
N ILE A 79 7.92 -11.67 -10.82
CA ILE A 79 7.02 -12.71 -10.29
C ILE A 79 6.22 -12.22 -9.09
N ALA A 80 6.81 -11.35 -8.26
CA ALA A 80 6.17 -10.87 -7.05
C ALA A 80 6.61 -9.46 -6.65
N ILE A 81 5.71 -8.76 -5.94
CA ILE A 81 5.94 -7.47 -5.32
C ILE A 81 5.50 -7.58 -3.86
N ILE A 82 6.45 -7.44 -2.95
CA ILE A 82 6.15 -7.38 -1.52
C ILE A 82 6.10 -5.91 -1.13
N THR A 83 4.99 -5.45 -0.55
CA THR A 83 4.86 -4.08 -0.03
C THR A 83 4.83 -4.13 1.48
N LEU A 84 5.68 -3.34 2.15
CA LEU A 84 5.61 -3.20 3.60
C LEU A 84 4.61 -2.11 3.98
N ASP A 85 3.75 -2.36 4.97
CA ASP A 85 2.81 -1.36 5.47
C ASP A 85 2.52 -1.65 6.95
N ASP A 86 2.66 -0.64 7.82
CA ASP A 86 2.42 -0.75 9.26
C ASP A 86 0.99 -1.20 9.59
N HIS A 87 0.03 -0.94 8.69
CA HIS A 87 -1.38 -1.28 8.86
C HIS A 87 -1.83 -2.47 7.98
N ALA A 88 -0.91 -3.11 7.25
CA ALA A 88 -1.27 -4.25 6.43
C ALA A 88 -1.56 -5.48 7.28
N VAL A 89 -2.72 -6.08 7.01
CA VAL A 89 -2.95 -7.50 7.28
C VAL A 89 -2.40 -8.28 6.10
N MET A 90 -1.69 -9.39 6.36
CA MET A 90 -1.14 -10.29 5.34
C MET A 90 -2.19 -10.56 4.26
N ARG A 91 -1.99 -9.98 3.08
CA ARG A 91 -2.96 -10.05 1.98
C ARG A 91 -2.26 -10.31 0.68
N GLU A 92 -2.80 -11.30 -0.02
CA GLU A 92 -2.43 -11.67 -1.36
C GLU A 92 -3.32 -10.95 -2.37
N ARG A 93 -2.71 -10.40 -3.41
CA ARG A 93 -3.39 -9.87 -4.59
C ARG A 93 -2.62 -10.27 -5.84
N LEU A 94 -3.31 -10.56 -6.92
CA LEU A 94 -2.70 -10.77 -8.22
C LEU A 94 -2.95 -9.54 -9.08
N LEU A 95 -1.89 -9.03 -9.70
CA LEU A 95 -1.98 -7.95 -10.66
C LEU A 95 -1.20 -8.36 -11.90
N ASP A 96 -1.92 -8.61 -13.00
CA ASP A 96 -1.33 -8.95 -14.29
C ASP A 96 -0.35 -10.14 -14.23
N GLY A 97 -0.72 -11.19 -13.48
CA GLY A 97 0.12 -12.38 -13.27
C GLY A 97 1.23 -12.22 -12.22
N VAL A 98 1.45 -11.00 -11.70
CA VAL A 98 2.42 -10.71 -10.63
C VAL A 98 1.76 -10.82 -9.26
N LEU A 99 2.39 -11.56 -8.35
CA LEU A 99 1.94 -11.72 -6.97
C LEU A 99 2.27 -10.50 -6.12
N ILE A 100 1.26 -9.78 -5.65
CA ILE A 100 1.42 -8.66 -4.72
C ILE A 100 1.09 -9.13 -3.30
N LEU A 101 2.07 -9.04 -2.40
CA LEU A 101 1.96 -9.39 -0.99
C LEU A 101 2.09 -8.13 -0.13
N SER A 102 1.07 -7.83 0.66
CA SER A 102 1.15 -6.77 1.68
C SER A 102 1.58 -7.36 3.01
N VAL A 103 2.74 -6.95 3.52
CA VAL A 103 3.37 -7.51 4.73
C VAL A 103 3.47 -6.41 5.79
N PRO A 104 3.17 -6.70 7.07
CA PRO A 104 3.43 -5.75 8.14
C PRO A 104 4.93 -5.48 8.30
N THR A 105 5.33 -4.25 8.60
CA THR A 105 6.73 -3.87 8.90
C THR A 105 7.33 -4.68 10.06
N ARG A 106 6.48 -5.06 11.02
CA ARG A 106 6.81 -5.97 12.13
C ARG A 106 6.47 -7.39 11.73
N PHE A 107 7.43 -8.07 11.11
CA PHE A 107 7.28 -9.46 10.70
C PHE A 107 8.20 -10.41 11.49
N GLY A 108 7.66 -11.57 11.87
CA GLY A 108 8.38 -12.65 12.54
C GLY A 108 8.95 -13.68 11.56
N SER A 109 9.73 -14.64 12.06
CA SER A 109 10.31 -15.73 11.26
C SER A 109 9.26 -16.63 10.61
N SER A 110 8.14 -16.90 11.29
CA SER A 110 7.02 -17.68 10.75
C SER A 110 6.36 -17.02 9.53
N GLN A 111 6.18 -15.71 9.60
CA GLN A 111 5.62 -14.92 8.50
C GLN A 111 6.60 -14.83 7.33
N LEU A 112 7.90 -14.74 7.61
CA LEU A 112 8.95 -14.77 6.59
C LEU A 112 8.90 -16.07 5.77
N ALA A 113 8.80 -17.21 6.46
CA ALA A 113 8.69 -18.53 5.82
C ALA A 113 7.40 -18.64 4.99
N GLN A 114 6.29 -18.10 5.49
CA GLN A 114 5.03 -18.05 4.75
C GLN A 114 5.14 -17.22 3.46
N ILE A 115 5.81 -16.07 3.52
CA ILE A 115 6.03 -15.19 2.36
C ILE A 115 6.89 -15.90 1.32
N SER A 116 8.01 -16.51 1.73
CA SER A 116 8.88 -17.23 0.79
C SER A 116 8.15 -18.40 0.14
N ASP A 117 7.38 -19.16 0.93
CA ASP A 117 6.59 -20.28 0.42
C ASP A 117 5.51 -19.83 -0.58
N GLN A 118 4.83 -18.70 -0.32
CA GLN A 118 3.87 -18.13 -1.27
C GLN A 118 4.52 -17.70 -2.58
N VAL A 119 5.70 -17.05 -2.51
CA VAL A 119 6.45 -16.65 -3.71
C VAL A 119 6.89 -17.88 -4.51
N CYS A 120 7.44 -18.91 -3.85
CA CYS A 120 7.83 -20.16 -4.52
C CYS A 120 6.64 -20.88 -5.15
N ARG A 121 5.50 -21.00 -4.44
CA ARG A 121 4.29 -21.62 -5.00
C ARG A 121 3.75 -20.86 -6.20
N HIS A 122 3.85 -19.53 -6.21
CA HIS A 122 3.43 -18.73 -7.35
C HIS A 122 4.38 -18.87 -8.54
N ALA A 123 5.68 -18.85 -8.31
CA ALA A 123 6.68 -19.13 -9.35
C ALA A 123 6.48 -20.52 -9.97
N ALA A 124 6.15 -21.53 -9.16
CA ALA A 124 5.81 -22.86 -9.63
C ALA A 124 4.55 -22.90 -10.49
N LYS A 125 3.50 -22.16 -10.11
CA LYS A 125 2.29 -22.04 -10.94
C LYS A 125 2.55 -21.37 -12.29
N LEU A 126 3.52 -20.46 -12.36
CA LEU A 126 3.93 -19.80 -13.59
C LEU A 126 4.81 -20.68 -14.49
N GLY A 127 5.15 -21.90 -14.06
CA GLY A 127 6.07 -22.78 -14.79
C GLY A 127 7.53 -22.30 -14.76
N LEU A 128 7.85 -21.36 -13.88
CA LEU A 128 9.20 -20.83 -13.67
C LEU A 128 9.97 -21.63 -12.60
N SER A 129 9.33 -22.63 -11.99
CA SER A 129 9.93 -23.57 -11.04
C SER A 129 10.37 -24.88 -11.71
N ASP A 130 10.94 -24.81 -12.90
CA ASP A 130 11.54 -25.99 -13.56
C ASP A 130 13.04 -25.76 -13.72
N GLN A 131 13.76 -26.01 -12.62
CA GLN A 131 15.15 -26.47 -12.53
C GLN A 131 15.58 -26.52 -11.05
N ILE A 132 15.20 -27.62 -10.39
CA ILE A 132 15.96 -28.21 -9.27
C ILE A 132 16.16 -29.68 -9.62
#